data_AF-A0A7S2WPQ3-F1
#
_entry.id   AF-A0A7S2WPQ3-F1
#
_cell.length_a   1.000
_cell.length_b   1.000
_cell.length_c   1.000
_cell.angle_alpha   90.00
_cell.angle_beta   90.00
_cell.angle_gamma   90.00
#
_symmetry.space_group_name_H-M   'P 1'
#
loop_
_entity.id
_entity.type
_entity.pdbx_description
1 polymer ?
#
loop_
_entity_poly.entity_id
_entity_poly.type
_entity_poly.pdbx_seq_one_letter_code
_entity_poly.pdbx_strand_id
1 'polypeptide(L)'
;MKVLVSGCFDLPHSGHVAFFKHAHEHGDVYVNVLGDVDVEKSFGNPPMIPEKEREYFCANVRYVKEAKLSDGQGVDGFQKAIERVRPDVFYINQGDENIDVKRGLCDAQGVKVIVGDRTPAPGLLTRSTENIRHLLDTKNHPSAGDHEEGAKDVEQQAGGEVENAQLAYPRAENSKPVVFVSGCYDLLHSGHIAFFNEAATHGDLYVSIGSDQNIKMLKNHDPMFPEEERKFMVQSIKSVREARVCQGSGMLDFEADLDIIRPDCFFVNEDGHRDTKESACKARGIKYIVSTRVPSSGLPARSSTSLKESLKHAHTEDKIEDLYAFPWRICLAGGWLDQPWVSEVCPGNVIVVNVLPHEAFKTRSGLATSTRQVGTRLWGTDDPKSSGPPGNVSPLELAYFLFGAENPPGSKYIAGSQDALGLMLPGVNQLYYEGDYWPSQVTTCESMESIKWLEKVLWLVPLSSRPDGYDPLKEKHITPENVKLLADASDMAWKAISNRDAPSLGKALTKTMEAWAGILPYTVPQPQSDQWCAPYKSNSHGYLFSGCGGGFLMVISDSPVENGFQIKIKTTNWF
;
A
#
# COMPACT_ATOMS: atom_id res chain seq x y z
N MET A 1 -19.04 -18.18 -33.35
CA MET A 1 -19.20 -19.33 -32.44
C MET A 1 -19.03 -18.83 -31.01
N LYS A 2 -19.78 -19.39 -30.06
CA LYS A 2 -19.64 -19.11 -28.63
C LYS A 2 -18.66 -20.10 -28.03
N VAL A 3 -17.64 -19.60 -27.36
CA VAL A 3 -16.60 -20.40 -26.70
C VAL A 3 -16.77 -20.24 -25.21
N LEU A 4 -17.08 -21.33 -24.49
CA LEU A 4 -17.10 -21.35 -23.04
C LEU A 4 -15.71 -21.74 -22.54
N VAL A 5 -15.21 -20.98 -21.57
CA VAL A 5 -14.06 -21.37 -20.72
C VAL A 5 -14.50 -21.36 -19.27
N SER A 6 -13.94 -22.24 -18.44
CA SER A 6 -14.27 -22.31 -17.02
C SER A 6 -13.01 -22.49 -16.19
N GLY A 7 -12.91 -21.77 -15.07
CA GLY A 7 -11.71 -21.85 -14.23
C GLY A 7 -11.75 -20.93 -13.02
N CYS A 8 -10.74 -21.10 -12.16
CA CYS A 8 -10.52 -20.25 -10.99
C CYS A 8 -10.03 -18.85 -11.39
N PHE A 9 -9.03 -18.78 -12.28
CA PHE A 9 -8.40 -17.52 -12.72
C PHE A 9 -7.84 -16.67 -11.56
N ASP A 10 -7.32 -17.34 -10.53
CA ASP A 10 -6.71 -16.71 -9.37
C ASP A 10 -5.26 -16.27 -9.66
N LEU A 11 -4.85 -15.15 -9.07
CA LEU A 11 -3.62 -14.42 -9.40
C LEU A 11 -3.49 -14.11 -10.91
N PRO A 12 -4.11 -13.04 -11.41
CA PRO A 12 -4.01 -12.66 -12.82
C PRO A 12 -2.58 -12.59 -13.36
N HIS A 13 -2.32 -13.31 -14.46
CA HIS A 13 -0.98 -13.41 -15.06
C HIS A 13 -1.06 -13.72 -16.57
N SER A 14 0.10 -13.66 -17.25
CA SER A 14 0.23 -13.78 -18.70
C SER A 14 -0.41 -15.06 -19.27
N GLY A 15 -0.22 -16.20 -18.60
CA GLY A 15 -0.87 -17.46 -18.96
C GLY A 15 -2.40 -17.42 -19.04
N HIS A 16 -3.10 -16.73 -18.13
CA HIS A 16 -4.56 -16.57 -18.21
C HIS A 16 -4.99 -15.77 -19.43
N VAL A 17 -4.28 -14.67 -19.70
CA VAL A 17 -4.54 -13.82 -20.86
C VAL A 17 -4.26 -14.56 -22.17
N ALA A 18 -3.18 -15.33 -22.24
CA ALA A 18 -2.84 -16.16 -23.39
C ALA A 18 -3.91 -17.23 -23.64
N PHE A 19 -4.39 -17.89 -22.58
CA PHE A 19 -5.48 -18.86 -22.66
C PHE A 19 -6.77 -18.23 -23.23
N PHE A 20 -7.16 -17.05 -22.76
CA PHE A 20 -8.31 -16.33 -23.33
C PHE A 20 -8.08 -15.90 -24.78
N LYS A 21 -6.86 -15.50 -25.14
CA LYS A 21 -6.50 -15.14 -26.51
C LYS A 21 -6.66 -16.32 -27.46
N HIS A 22 -6.13 -17.50 -27.11
CA HIS A 22 -6.30 -18.69 -27.95
C HIS A 22 -7.76 -19.16 -28.01
N ALA A 23 -8.49 -19.11 -26.88
CA ALA A 23 -9.92 -19.40 -26.90
C ALA A 23 -10.69 -18.46 -27.85
N HIS A 24 -10.27 -17.19 -27.92
CA HIS A 24 -10.87 -16.18 -28.79
C HIS A 24 -10.65 -16.43 -30.29
N GLU A 25 -9.60 -17.15 -30.67
CA GLU A 25 -9.38 -17.59 -32.06
C GLU A 25 -10.50 -18.54 -32.55
N HIS A 26 -11.24 -19.13 -31.62
CA HIS A 26 -12.40 -19.99 -31.90
C HIS A 26 -13.75 -19.26 -31.79
N GLY A 27 -13.80 -18.00 -31.33
CA GLY A 27 -15.04 -17.21 -31.27
C GLY A 27 -15.17 -16.26 -30.09
N ASP A 28 -16.41 -15.89 -29.77
CA ASP A 28 -16.73 -15.01 -28.64
C ASP A 28 -16.57 -15.79 -27.33
N VAL A 29 -15.63 -15.37 -26.48
CA VAL A 29 -15.28 -16.08 -25.24
C VAL A 29 -16.20 -15.66 -24.10
N TYR A 30 -16.87 -16.65 -23.51
CA TYR A 30 -17.66 -16.54 -22.29
C TYR A 30 -16.91 -17.26 -21.17
N VAL A 31 -16.64 -16.55 -20.08
CA VAL A 31 -15.87 -17.07 -18.94
C VAL A 31 -16.82 -17.43 -17.80
N ASN A 32 -16.79 -18.69 -17.37
CA ASN A 32 -17.37 -19.14 -16.12
C ASN A 32 -16.31 -19.12 -15.01
N VAL A 33 -16.44 -18.19 -14.07
CA VAL A 33 -15.50 -18.00 -12.97
C VAL A 33 -15.99 -18.80 -11.76
N LEU A 34 -15.18 -19.76 -11.29
CA LEU A 34 -15.54 -20.59 -10.14
C LEU A 34 -15.66 -19.75 -8.86
N GLY A 35 -16.64 -20.05 -8.01
CA GLY A 35 -16.82 -19.36 -6.72
C GLY A 35 -15.76 -19.76 -5.69
N ASP A 36 -15.58 -18.96 -4.65
CA ASP A 36 -14.50 -19.18 -3.66
C ASP A 36 -14.62 -20.55 -2.96
N VAL A 37 -15.85 -20.94 -2.60
CA VAL A 37 -16.13 -22.25 -1.97
C VAL A 37 -15.84 -23.42 -2.92
N ASP A 38 -16.07 -23.26 -4.22
CA ASP A 38 -15.80 -24.32 -5.20
C ASP A 38 -14.30 -24.52 -5.41
N VAL A 39 -13.56 -23.41 -5.42
CA VAL A 39 -12.10 -23.43 -5.52
C VAL A 39 -11.50 -24.13 -4.31
N GLU A 40 -11.93 -23.76 -3.11
CA GLU A 40 -11.45 -24.40 -1.87
C GLU A 40 -11.70 -25.90 -1.85
N LYS A 41 -12.91 -26.35 -2.23
CA LYS A 41 -13.23 -27.78 -2.33
C LYS A 41 -12.43 -28.51 -3.41
N SER A 42 -12.16 -27.86 -4.54
CA SER A 42 -11.51 -28.50 -5.70
C SER A 42 -9.99 -28.55 -5.57
N PHE A 43 -9.37 -27.56 -4.91
CA PHE A 43 -7.92 -27.40 -4.85
C PHE A 43 -7.35 -27.46 -3.42
N GLY A 44 -8.21 -27.69 -2.42
CA GLY A 44 -7.82 -27.86 -1.01
C GLY A 44 -7.46 -26.56 -0.28
N ASN A 45 -7.45 -25.42 -0.97
CA ASN A 45 -7.14 -24.11 -0.41
C ASN A 45 -8.05 -23.04 -1.05
N PRO A 46 -8.48 -22.02 -0.29
CA PRO A 46 -9.25 -20.91 -0.84
C PRO A 46 -8.42 -20.10 -1.87
N PRO A 47 -9.07 -19.42 -2.83
CA PRO A 47 -8.38 -18.54 -3.76
C PRO A 47 -7.81 -17.32 -3.03
N MET A 48 -6.69 -16.81 -3.55
CA MET A 48 -6.02 -15.62 -3.03
C MET A 48 -6.82 -14.34 -3.33
N ILE A 49 -7.44 -14.29 -4.52
CA ILE A 49 -8.26 -13.18 -4.98
C ILE A 49 -9.74 -13.57 -4.83
N PRO A 50 -10.57 -12.75 -4.14
CA PRO A 50 -12.00 -13.02 -4.02
C PRO A 50 -12.70 -13.16 -5.36
N GLU A 51 -13.72 -14.00 -5.43
CA GLU A 51 -14.45 -14.33 -6.65
C GLU A 51 -14.91 -13.12 -7.46
N LYS A 52 -15.39 -12.06 -6.79
CA LYS A 52 -15.85 -10.82 -7.45
C LYS A 52 -14.73 -10.06 -8.16
N GLU A 53 -13.52 -10.11 -7.62
CA GLU A 53 -12.35 -9.50 -8.25
C GLU A 53 -11.82 -10.35 -9.41
N ARG A 54 -11.88 -11.68 -9.30
CA ARG A 54 -11.55 -12.60 -10.40
C ARG A 54 -12.53 -12.44 -11.57
N GLU A 55 -13.83 -12.34 -11.27
CA GLU A 55 -14.88 -12.00 -12.24
C GLU A 55 -14.60 -10.66 -12.91
N TYR A 56 -14.29 -9.63 -12.12
CA TYR A 56 -13.99 -8.29 -12.64
C TYR A 56 -12.76 -8.26 -13.54
N PHE A 57 -11.67 -8.96 -13.18
CA PHE A 57 -10.50 -9.10 -14.03
C PHE A 57 -10.88 -9.74 -15.37
N CYS A 58 -11.50 -10.92 -15.34
CA CYS A 58 -11.89 -11.65 -16.55
C CYS A 58 -12.80 -10.82 -17.46
N ALA A 59 -13.77 -10.11 -16.88
CA ALA A 59 -14.70 -9.26 -17.61
C ALA A 59 -14.01 -8.11 -18.36
N ASN A 60 -12.82 -7.69 -17.92
CA ASN A 60 -12.08 -6.56 -18.48
C ASN A 60 -10.92 -6.96 -19.40
N VAL A 61 -10.68 -8.25 -19.62
CA VAL A 61 -9.71 -8.73 -20.63
C VAL A 61 -10.33 -8.64 -22.03
N ARG A 62 -9.62 -8.06 -23.01
CA ARG A 62 -10.16 -7.76 -24.36
C ARG A 62 -10.65 -8.97 -25.15
N TYR A 63 -10.08 -10.14 -24.88
CA TYR A 63 -10.44 -11.39 -25.54
C TYR A 63 -11.73 -12.00 -24.98
N VAL A 64 -12.23 -11.49 -23.86
CA VAL A 64 -13.43 -11.99 -23.16
C VAL A 64 -14.65 -11.16 -23.54
N LYS A 65 -15.67 -11.81 -24.09
CA LYS A 65 -16.97 -11.19 -24.38
C LYS A 65 -17.74 -10.91 -23.10
N GLU A 66 -17.87 -11.91 -22.24
CA GLU A 66 -18.58 -11.86 -20.97
C GLU A 66 -17.88 -12.77 -19.95
N ALA A 67 -17.78 -12.33 -18.70
CA ALA A 67 -17.39 -13.18 -17.58
C ALA A 67 -18.48 -13.13 -16.52
N LYS A 68 -18.82 -14.28 -15.95
CA LYS A 68 -19.77 -14.41 -14.85
C LYS A 68 -19.30 -15.41 -13.82
N LEU A 69 -19.62 -15.15 -12.56
CA LEU A 69 -19.52 -16.18 -11.53
C LEU A 69 -20.38 -17.40 -11.87
N SER A 70 -19.87 -18.56 -11.45
CA SER A 70 -20.57 -19.83 -11.52
C SER A 70 -21.82 -19.77 -10.67
N ASP A 71 -22.94 -20.19 -11.24
CA ASP A 71 -24.20 -20.32 -10.52
C ASP A 71 -24.34 -21.78 -10.08
N GLY A 72 -23.91 -22.11 -8.87
CA GLY A 72 -23.82 -23.49 -8.39
C GLY A 72 -22.40 -24.05 -8.37
N GLN A 73 -22.28 -25.24 -7.79
CA GLN A 73 -21.00 -25.83 -7.36
C GLN A 73 -20.55 -27.01 -8.22
N GLY A 74 -19.24 -27.13 -8.44
CA GLY A 74 -18.63 -28.22 -9.19
C GLY A 74 -19.28 -28.49 -10.56
N VAL A 75 -19.76 -29.71 -10.76
CA VAL A 75 -20.41 -30.15 -12.01
C VAL A 75 -21.72 -29.41 -12.28
N ASP A 76 -22.53 -29.14 -11.25
CA ASP A 76 -23.81 -28.41 -11.38
C ASP A 76 -23.56 -26.98 -11.90
N GLY A 77 -22.57 -26.29 -11.33
CA GLY A 77 -22.18 -24.95 -11.78
C GLY A 77 -21.71 -24.94 -13.24
N PHE A 78 -20.92 -25.94 -13.64
CA PHE A 78 -20.48 -26.08 -15.04
C PHE A 78 -21.65 -26.36 -15.99
N GLN A 79 -22.58 -27.25 -15.61
CA GLN A 79 -23.75 -27.57 -16.41
C GLN A 79 -24.64 -26.33 -16.61
N LYS A 80 -24.92 -25.58 -15.55
CA LYS A 80 -25.67 -24.32 -15.64
C LYS A 80 -24.96 -23.28 -16.51
N ALA A 81 -23.63 -23.26 -16.51
CA ALA A 81 -22.88 -22.41 -17.43
C ALA A 81 -23.09 -22.81 -18.91
N ILE A 82 -23.13 -24.10 -19.23
CA ILE A 82 -23.46 -24.60 -20.58
C ILE A 82 -24.90 -24.21 -20.94
N GLU A 83 -25.86 -24.42 -20.05
CA GLU A 83 -27.28 -24.09 -20.31
C GLU A 83 -27.50 -22.59 -20.53
N ARG A 84 -26.80 -21.76 -19.76
CA ARG A 84 -26.83 -20.29 -19.84
C ARG A 84 -26.21 -19.76 -21.13
N VAL A 85 -24.99 -20.23 -21.45
CA VAL A 85 -24.22 -19.68 -22.58
C VAL A 85 -24.65 -20.31 -23.91
N ARG A 86 -25.01 -21.60 -23.88
CA ARG A 86 -25.19 -22.49 -25.04
C ARG A 86 -23.99 -22.42 -25.99
N PRO A 87 -22.80 -22.84 -25.53
CA PRO A 87 -21.57 -22.73 -26.29
C PRO A 87 -21.52 -23.72 -27.46
N ASP A 88 -20.88 -23.33 -28.56
CA ASP A 88 -20.52 -24.24 -29.64
C ASP A 88 -19.25 -25.03 -29.27
N VAL A 89 -18.36 -24.38 -28.50
CA VAL A 89 -17.06 -24.91 -28.11
C VAL A 89 -16.86 -24.75 -26.61
N PHE A 90 -16.40 -25.79 -25.94
CA PHE A 90 -15.80 -25.70 -24.62
C PHE A 90 -14.28 -25.78 -24.76
N TYR A 91 -13.59 -24.70 -24.43
CA TYR A 91 -12.14 -24.60 -24.53
C TYR A 91 -11.54 -24.82 -23.14
N ILE A 92 -10.75 -25.89 -23.00
CA ILE A 92 -10.23 -26.38 -21.72
C ILE A 92 -8.71 -26.49 -21.77
N ASN A 93 -8.04 -26.19 -20.66
CA ASN A 93 -6.60 -26.36 -20.55
C ASN A 93 -6.22 -27.84 -20.47
N GLN A 94 -5.10 -28.24 -21.06
CA GLN A 94 -4.61 -29.62 -21.07
C GLN A 94 -4.38 -30.20 -19.67
N GLY A 95 -4.06 -29.36 -18.67
CA GLY A 95 -3.80 -29.77 -17.29
C GLY A 95 -5.01 -29.75 -16.35
N ASP A 96 -6.25 -29.68 -16.85
CA ASP A 96 -7.45 -29.71 -16.00
C ASP A 96 -7.75 -31.14 -15.54
N GLU A 97 -7.70 -31.40 -14.24
CA GLU A 97 -7.90 -32.74 -13.65
C GLU A 97 -9.30 -33.32 -13.91
N ASN A 98 -10.27 -32.46 -14.23
CA ASN A 98 -11.66 -32.85 -14.50
C ASN A 98 -11.99 -32.88 -16.00
N ILE A 99 -10.98 -32.93 -16.87
CA ILE A 99 -11.15 -32.85 -18.33
C ILE A 99 -12.10 -33.93 -18.88
N ASP A 100 -12.02 -35.16 -18.40
CA ASP A 100 -12.84 -36.26 -18.91
C ASP A 100 -14.30 -36.15 -18.47
N VAL A 101 -14.54 -35.73 -17.23
CA VAL A 101 -15.89 -35.46 -16.71
C VAL A 101 -16.55 -34.33 -17.50
N LYS A 102 -15.81 -33.22 -17.69
CA LYS A 102 -16.29 -32.07 -18.45
C LYS A 102 -16.52 -32.42 -19.92
N ARG A 103 -15.67 -33.28 -20.50
CA ARG A 103 -15.83 -33.77 -21.88
C ARG A 103 -17.10 -34.59 -22.03
N GLY A 104 -17.38 -35.53 -21.12
CA GLY A 104 -18.62 -36.30 -21.15
C GLY A 104 -19.89 -35.43 -21.06
N LEU A 105 -19.86 -34.38 -20.24
CA LEU A 105 -20.97 -33.41 -20.14
C LEU A 105 -21.15 -32.59 -21.41
N CYS A 106 -20.05 -32.20 -22.05
CA CYS A 106 -20.07 -31.47 -23.32
C CYS A 106 -20.61 -32.35 -24.45
N ASP A 107 -20.14 -33.60 -24.54
CA ASP A 107 -20.57 -34.56 -25.57
C ASP A 107 -22.08 -34.84 -25.47
N ALA A 108 -22.60 -34.99 -24.24
CA ALA A 108 -24.04 -35.19 -23.99
C ALA A 108 -24.90 -33.99 -24.44
N GLN A 109 -24.31 -32.80 -24.57
CA GLN A 109 -25.00 -31.57 -24.97
C GLN A 109 -24.59 -31.09 -26.37
N GLY A 110 -23.81 -31.87 -27.12
CA GLY A 110 -23.36 -31.53 -28.46
C GLY A 110 -22.34 -30.39 -28.52
N VAL A 111 -21.64 -30.10 -27.43
CA VAL A 111 -20.63 -29.04 -27.34
C VAL A 111 -19.25 -29.60 -27.72
N LYS A 112 -18.57 -28.98 -28.68
CA LYS A 112 -17.24 -29.43 -29.10
C LYS A 112 -16.18 -29.09 -28.05
N VAL A 113 -15.43 -30.07 -27.58
CA VAL A 113 -14.31 -29.81 -26.67
C VAL A 113 -13.02 -29.57 -27.45
N ILE A 114 -12.34 -28.45 -27.15
CA ILE A 114 -11.00 -28.16 -27.66
C ILE A 114 -10.06 -28.07 -26.47
N VAL A 115 -8.99 -28.88 -26.51
CA VAL A 115 -7.92 -28.82 -25.51
C VAL A 115 -6.89 -27.82 -25.99
N GLY A 116 -6.69 -26.79 -25.19
CA GLY A 116 -5.96 -25.59 -25.55
C GLY A 116 -4.65 -25.39 -24.81
N ASP A 117 -3.75 -24.63 -25.44
CA ASP A 117 -2.49 -24.18 -24.84
C ASP A 117 -2.68 -22.86 -24.08
N ARG A 118 -1.88 -22.67 -23.03
CA ARG A 118 -1.75 -21.45 -22.22
C ARG A 118 -0.41 -20.73 -22.41
N THR A 119 0.43 -21.20 -23.33
CA THR A 119 1.75 -20.61 -23.60
C THR A 119 1.58 -19.20 -24.17
N PRO A 120 2.17 -18.17 -23.55
CA PRO A 120 2.12 -16.81 -24.07
C PRO A 120 3.01 -16.66 -25.32
N ALA A 121 2.97 -15.47 -25.94
CA ALA A 121 3.79 -15.18 -27.11
C ALA A 121 5.30 -15.39 -26.83
N PRO A 122 6.12 -15.70 -27.87
CA PRO A 122 7.56 -15.88 -27.72
C PRO A 122 8.22 -14.71 -26.97
N GLY A 123 9.04 -15.02 -25.96
CA GLY A 123 9.69 -14.03 -25.09
C GLY A 123 8.97 -13.76 -23.77
N LEU A 124 7.76 -14.28 -23.57
CA LEU A 124 7.05 -14.24 -22.28
C LEU A 124 7.17 -15.57 -21.54
N LEU A 125 7.28 -15.51 -20.21
CA LEU A 125 7.37 -16.70 -19.36
C LEU A 125 5.98 -17.34 -19.21
N THR A 126 5.89 -18.66 -19.42
CA THR A 126 4.68 -19.40 -19.07
C THR A 126 4.54 -19.48 -17.56
N ARG A 127 3.59 -18.72 -17.00
CA ARG A 127 3.30 -18.72 -15.56
C ARG A 127 2.13 -19.63 -15.20
N SER A 128 2.18 -20.19 -14.01
CA SER A 128 1.07 -20.79 -13.29
C SER A 128 0.88 -20.06 -11.97
N THR A 129 -0.31 -20.16 -11.38
CA THR A 129 -0.58 -19.67 -10.02
C THR A 129 0.42 -20.23 -9.02
N GLU A 130 0.79 -21.51 -9.14
CA GLU A 130 1.79 -22.16 -8.28
C GLU A 130 3.20 -21.57 -8.47
N ASN A 131 3.63 -21.31 -9.71
CA ASN A 131 4.91 -20.66 -9.98
C ASN A 131 4.94 -19.24 -9.41
N ILE A 132 3.79 -18.54 -9.41
CA ILE A 132 3.70 -17.19 -8.83
C ILE A 132 3.72 -17.27 -7.30
N ARG A 133 3.05 -18.24 -6.68
CA ARG A 133 3.15 -18.52 -5.25
C ARG A 133 4.60 -18.78 -4.85
N HIS A 134 5.28 -19.68 -5.55
CA HIS A 134 6.68 -19.96 -5.30
C HIS A 134 7.60 -18.74 -5.51
N LEU A 135 7.33 -17.88 -6.50
CA LEU A 135 8.05 -16.63 -6.69
C LEU A 135 7.80 -15.61 -5.59
N LEU A 136 6.57 -15.58 -5.07
CA LEU A 136 6.23 -14.78 -3.90
C LEU A 136 7.05 -15.27 -2.70
N ASP A 137 7.17 -16.59 -2.49
CA ASP A 137 7.92 -17.17 -1.37
C ASP A 137 9.45 -17.00 -1.50
N THR A 138 10.01 -17.24 -2.69
CA THR A 138 11.48 -17.23 -2.92
C THR A 138 12.10 -15.83 -2.99
N LYS A 139 11.38 -14.83 -3.50
CA LYS A 139 11.84 -13.42 -3.39
C LYS A 139 11.77 -12.88 -1.96
N ASN A 140 11.17 -13.63 -1.01
CA ASN A 140 11.07 -13.26 0.40
C ASN A 140 12.13 -13.91 1.30
N HIS A 141 12.92 -14.88 0.81
CA HIS A 141 14.09 -15.42 1.51
C HIS A 141 15.31 -15.39 0.58
N PRO A 142 16.26 -14.46 0.74
CA PRO A 142 17.54 -14.63 0.09
C PRO A 142 18.25 -15.80 0.77
N SER A 143 18.15 -17.02 0.21
CA SER A 143 19.08 -18.07 0.55
C SER A 143 20.48 -17.61 0.17
N ALA A 144 21.37 -17.58 1.15
CA ALA A 144 22.79 -17.44 0.90
C ALA A 144 23.25 -18.68 0.12
N GLY A 145 23.60 -18.46 -1.16
CA GLY A 145 24.26 -19.44 -2.00
C GLY A 145 23.31 -20.26 -2.85
N ASP A 146 23.07 -19.79 -4.07
CA ASP A 146 23.04 -20.68 -5.24
C ASP A 146 23.77 -19.96 -6.37
N HIS A 147 24.97 -20.48 -6.67
CA HIS A 147 25.67 -20.21 -7.91
C HIS A 147 24.90 -20.90 -9.03
N GLU A 148 24.17 -20.15 -9.86
CA GLU A 148 23.85 -20.65 -11.20
C GLU A 148 24.95 -20.20 -12.17
N GLU A 149 25.83 -21.17 -12.46
CA GLU A 149 26.66 -21.21 -13.65
C GLU A 149 25.76 -21.28 -14.90
N GLY A 150 26.05 -20.45 -15.90
CA GLY A 150 25.68 -20.74 -17.29
C GLY A 150 24.75 -19.75 -17.98
N ALA A 151 25.18 -18.49 -18.14
CA ALA A 151 24.77 -17.69 -19.28
C ALA A 151 26.03 -17.28 -20.05
N LYS A 152 26.24 -17.93 -21.20
CA LYS A 152 27.35 -17.67 -22.11
C LYS A 152 27.24 -16.25 -22.65
N ASP A 153 28.40 -15.61 -22.76
CA ASP A 153 28.63 -14.30 -23.34
C ASP A 153 27.90 -14.13 -24.68
N VAL A 154 27.01 -13.14 -24.75
CA VAL A 154 26.65 -12.48 -26.00
C VAL A 154 27.24 -11.09 -25.90
N GLU A 155 28.37 -10.90 -26.57
CA GLU A 155 29.05 -9.62 -26.72
C GLU A 155 28.06 -8.54 -27.19
N GLN A 156 27.88 -7.50 -26.36
CA GLN A 156 27.29 -6.25 -26.79
C GLN A 156 28.23 -5.58 -27.81
N GLN A 157 27.87 -5.65 -29.09
CA GLN A 157 28.38 -4.69 -30.07
C GLN A 157 27.77 -3.32 -29.76
N ALA A 158 28.63 -2.43 -29.26
CA ALA A 158 28.38 -1.00 -29.19
C ALA A 158 28.38 -0.40 -30.60
N GLY A 159 27.51 0.59 -30.82
CA GLY A 159 27.63 1.56 -31.92
C GLY A 159 26.69 1.32 -33.09
N GLY A 160 25.46 1.80 -32.97
CA GLY A 160 24.60 2.12 -34.10
C GLY A 160 23.83 3.40 -33.78
N GLU A 161 24.20 4.51 -34.41
CA GLU A 161 23.36 5.70 -34.46
C GLU A 161 22.02 5.31 -35.10
N VAL A 162 20.96 5.25 -34.30
CA VAL A 162 19.61 5.10 -34.85
C VAL A 162 19.13 6.49 -35.22
N GLU A 163 18.98 6.72 -36.52
CA GLU A 163 18.44 7.95 -37.09
C GLU A 163 17.15 8.38 -36.37
N ASN A 164 17.13 9.62 -35.87
CA ASN A 164 15.96 10.31 -35.36
C ASN A 164 15.00 10.64 -36.52
N ALA A 165 14.33 9.62 -37.07
CA ALA A 165 13.27 9.78 -38.04
C ALA A 165 11.90 9.82 -37.33
N GLN A 166 11.35 11.04 -37.18
CA GLN A 166 9.91 11.37 -37.10
C GLN A 166 8.97 10.26 -36.56
N LEU A 167 8.79 10.17 -35.24
CA LEU A 167 7.76 9.31 -34.59
C LEU A 167 6.65 10.13 -33.91
N ALA A 168 6.10 11.13 -34.61
CA ALA A 168 4.84 11.72 -34.17
C ALA A 168 3.70 10.75 -34.55
N TYR A 169 2.86 10.35 -33.59
CA TYR A 169 1.65 9.57 -33.87
C TYR A 169 0.76 10.34 -34.86
N PRO A 170 0.59 9.89 -36.12
CA PRO A 170 -0.27 10.59 -37.06
C PRO A 170 -1.73 10.46 -36.59
N ARG A 171 -2.35 11.58 -36.23
CA ARG A 171 -3.77 11.62 -35.84
C ARG A 171 -4.62 11.89 -37.07
N ALA A 172 -5.61 11.03 -37.31
CA ALA A 172 -6.65 11.32 -38.27
C ALA A 172 -7.53 12.48 -37.77
N GLU A 173 -8.04 13.31 -38.68
CA GLU A 173 -9.07 14.28 -38.32
C GLU A 173 -10.28 13.56 -37.70
N ASN A 174 -10.72 14.01 -36.53
CA ASN A 174 -11.80 13.43 -35.69
C ASN A 174 -11.43 12.19 -34.84
N SER A 175 -10.15 11.93 -34.53
CA SER A 175 -9.80 10.94 -33.51
C SER A 175 -10.27 11.36 -32.10
N LYS A 176 -10.60 10.39 -31.25
CA LYS A 176 -10.86 10.65 -29.82
C LYS A 176 -9.64 11.32 -29.17
N PRO A 177 -9.83 12.06 -28.06
CA PRO A 177 -8.71 12.59 -27.28
C PRO A 177 -7.79 11.45 -26.83
N VAL A 178 -6.50 11.70 -26.80
CA VAL A 178 -5.49 10.77 -26.29
C VAL A 178 -5.28 11.03 -24.81
N VAL A 179 -5.56 10.03 -23.99
CA VAL A 179 -5.35 10.04 -22.56
C VAL A 179 -4.11 9.24 -22.24
N PHE A 180 -3.24 9.77 -21.39
CA PHE A 180 -1.99 9.14 -21.02
C PHE A 180 -1.90 8.90 -19.52
N VAL A 181 -1.43 7.71 -19.16
CA VAL A 181 -1.09 7.34 -17.78
C VAL A 181 0.28 6.67 -17.76
N SER A 182 1.00 6.83 -16.65
CA SER A 182 2.29 6.15 -16.44
C SER A 182 2.37 5.50 -15.06
N GLY A 183 3.06 4.36 -14.98
CA GLY A 183 3.21 3.62 -13.73
C GLY A 183 3.97 2.31 -13.86
N CYS A 184 4.12 1.62 -12.73
CA CYS A 184 4.79 0.33 -12.66
C CYS A 184 3.86 -0.83 -13.07
N TYR A 185 2.59 -0.80 -12.61
CA TYR A 185 1.55 -1.79 -12.92
C TYR A 185 1.95 -3.26 -12.70
N ASP A 186 2.87 -3.49 -11.76
CA ASP A 186 3.29 -4.83 -11.33
C ASP A 186 2.15 -5.54 -10.57
N LEU A 187 2.01 -6.85 -10.78
CA LEU A 187 0.85 -7.66 -10.35
C LEU A 187 -0.49 -6.97 -10.66
N LEU A 188 -0.85 -6.93 -11.94
CA LEU A 188 -2.08 -6.28 -12.40
C LEU A 188 -3.32 -6.79 -11.64
N HIS A 189 -4.13 -5.88 -11.11
CA HIS A 189 -5.28 -6.20 -10.25
C HIS A 189 -6.49 -5.29 -10.53
N SER A 190 -7.62 -5.59 -9.87
CA SER A 190 -8.90 -4.89 -10.00
C SER A 190 -8.78 -3.36 -9.89
N GLY A 191 -8.03 -2.87 -8.91
CA GLY A 191 -7.74 -1.43 -8.75
C GLY A 191 -7.07 -0.77 -9.97
N HIS A 192 -6.10 -1.41 -10.62
CA HIS A 192 -5.50 -0.87 -11.85
C HIS A 192 -6.50 -0.84 -13.00
N ILE A 193 -7.31 -1.89 -13.14
CA ILE A 193 -8.33 -1.97 -14.18
C ILE A 193 -9.41 -0.89 -13.98
N ALA A 194 -9.85 -0.67 -12.74
CA ALA A 194 -10.79 0.40 -12.41
C ALA A 194 -10.20 1.78 -12.77
N PHE A 195 -8.93 2.02 -12.43
CA PHE A 195 -8.22 3.24 -12.81
C PHE A 195 -8.11 3.42 -14.34
N PHE A 196 -7.80 2.36 -15.09
CA PHE A 196 -7.76 2.41 -16.55
C PHE A 196 -9.15 2.66 -17.16
N ASN A 197 -10.18 2.03 -16.61
CA ASN A 197 -11.55 2.25 -17.05
C ASN A 197 -12.00 3.69 -16.83
N GLU A 198 -11.65 4.27 -15.67
CA GLU A 198 -11.91 5.69 -15.39
C GLU A 198 -11.14 6.60 -16.35
N ALA A 199 -9.83 6.39 -16.52
CA ALA A 199 -9.01 7.18 -17.43
C ALA A 199 -9.54 7.13 -18.88
N ALA A 200 -9.97 5.96 -19.34
CA ALA A 200 -10.53 5.75 -20.69
C ALA A 200 -11.88 6.45 -20.92
N THR A 201 -12.55 6.95 -19.88
CA THR A 201 -13.75 7.80 -20.07
C THR A 201 -13.41 9.15 -20.70
N HIS A 202 -12.14 9.56 -20.64
CA HIS A 202 -11.66 10.81 -21.22
C HIS A 202 -11.15 10.69 -22.66
N GLY A 203 -11.04 9.47 -23.21
CA GLY A 203 -10.52 9.24 -24.56
C GLY A 203 -9.84 7.88 -24.75
N ASP A 204 -9.03 7.77 -25.82
CA ASP A 204 -8.24 6.57 -26.07
C ASP A 204 -7.03 6.52 -25.12
N LEU A 205 -6.95 5.47 -24.29
CA LEU A 205 -5.98 5.36 -23.20
C LEU A 205 -4.64 4.74 -23.66
N TYR A 206 -3.57 5.50 -23.53
CA TYR A 206 -2.19 5.09 -23.71
C TYR A 206 -1.53 4.91 -22.34
N VAL A 207 -0.83 3.80 -22.16
CA VAL A 207 -0.20 3.45 -20.88
C VAL A 207 1.30 3.27 -21.06
N SER A 208 2.11 4.04 -20.34
CA SER A 208 3.55 3.80 -20.25
C SER A 208 3.91 3.06 -18.95
N ILE A 209 4.77 2.07 -19.10
CA ILE A 209 5.13 1.12 -18.07
C ILE A 209 6.59 1.35 -17.71
N GLY A 210 6.87 1.68 -16.45
CA GLY A 210 8.24 1.90 -15.99
C GLY A 210 9.11 0.67 -16.28
N SER A 211 10.33 0.90 -16.78
CA SER A 211 11.27 -0.17 -17.09
C SER A 211 11.73 -0.89 -15.83
N ASP A 212 12.15 -2.15 -15.95
CA ASP A 212 12.66 -2.94 -14.83
C ASP A 212 13.86 -2.25 -14.18
N GLN A 213 14.76 -1.70 -15.01
CA GLN A 213 15.92 -0.94 -14.55
C GLN A 213 15.51 0.31 -13.74
N ASN A 214 14.54 1.09 -14.23
CA ASN A 214 14.09 2.30 -13.52
C ASN A 214 13.36 1.95 -12.22
N ILE A 215 12.53 0.91 -12.23
CA ILE A 215 11.83 0.44 -11.03
C ILE A 215 12.84 -0.04 -9.99
N LYS A 216 13.84 -0.83 -10.38
CA LYS A 216 14.92 -1.27 -9.50
C LYS A 216 15.68 -0.10 -8.90
N MET A 217 15.98 0.93 -9.70
CA MET A 217 16.63 2.15 -9.23
C MET A 217 15.78 2.91 -8.19
N LEU A 218 14.49 3.07 -8.46
CA LEU A 218 13.59 3.86 -7.60
C LEU A 218 13.13 3.13 -6.34
N LYS A 219 12.99 1.80 -6.41
CA LYS A 219 12.42 0.97 -5.34
C LYS A 219 13.45 0.05 -4.66
N ASN A 220 14.67 0.02 -5.17
CA ASN A 220 15.77 -0.83 -4.71
C ASN A 220 15.46 -2.34 -4.70
N HIS A 221 14.51 -2.78 -5.52
CA HIS A 221 14.17 -4.18 -5.76
C HIS A 221 13.58 -4.34 -7.16
N ASP A 222 13.72 -5.53 -7.76
CA ASP A 222 13.12 -5.82 -9.06
C ASP A 222 11.58 -5.96 -8.94
N PRO A 223 10.80 -5.58 -9.98
CA PRO A 223 9.38 -5.92 -10.02
C PRO A 223 9.17 -7.44 -10.00
N MET A 224 7.97 -7.89 -9.65
CA MET A 224 7.64 -9.33 -9.68
C MET A 224 7.65 -9.86 -11.10
N PHE A 225 7.01 -9.11 -12.00
CA PHE A 225 6.97 -9.44 -13.41
C PHE A 225 7.89 -8.51 -14.21
N PRO A 226 8.67 -9.06 -15.17
CA PRO A 226 9.45 -8.26 -16.10
C PRO A 226 8.59 -7.26 -16.89
N GLU A 227 9.21 -6.21 -17.40
CA GLU A 227 8.53 -5.12 -18.11
C GLU A 227 7.69 -5.57 -19.30
N GLU A 228 8.17 -6.55 -20.09
CA GLU A 228 7.41 -7.09 -21.22
C GLU A 228 6.20 -7.93 -20.77
N GLU A 229 6.29 -8.61 -19.62
CA GLU A 229 5.15 -9.33 -19.04
C GLU A 229 4.11 -8.34 -18.49
N ARG A 230 4.54 -7.28 -17.79
CA ARG A 230 3.65 -6.20 -17.33
C ARG A 230 2.98 -5.51 -18.50
N LYS A 231 3.73 -5.23 -19.58
CA LYS A 231 3.21 -4.69 -20.84
C LYS A 231 2.18 -5.57 -21.50
N PHE A 232 2.46 -6.86 -21.62
CA PHE A 232 1.48 -7.80 -22.15
C PHE A 232 0.18 -7.82 -21.35
N MET A 233 0.29 -7.83 -20.01
CA MET A 233 -0.87 -7.80 -19.10
C MET A 233 -1.68 -6.52 -19.27
N VAL A 234 -1.05 -5.35 -19.22
CA VAL A 234 -1.71 -4.04 -19.38
C VAL A 234 -2.34 -3.92 -20.78
N GLN A 235 -1.61 -4.30 -21.83
CA GLN A 235 -2.09 -4.27 -23.21
C GLN A 235 -3.30 -5.19 -23.41
N SER A 236 -3.52 -6.19 -22.56
CA SER A 236 -4.67 -7.09 -22.67
C SER A 236 -5.99 -6.50 -22.16
N ILE A 237 -5.96 -5.41 -21.41
CA ILE A 237 -7.15 -4.80 -20.82
C ILE A 237 -7.96 -4.06 -21.89
N LYS A 238 -9.30 -4.17 -21.83
CA LYS A 238 -10.25 -3.60 -22.80
C LYS A 238 -10.10 -2.09 -22.99
N SER A 239 -9.95 -1.36 -21.89
CA SER A 239 -9.87 0.10 -21.88
C SER A 239 -8.54 0.65 -22.40
N VAL A 240 -7.48 -0.16 -22.43
CA VAL A 240 -6.15 0.27 -22.87
C VAL A 240 -6.05 0.23 -24.39
N ARG A 241 -5.87 1.37 -25.06
CA ARG A 241 -5.61 1.42 -26.50
C ARG A 241 -4.24 0.83 -26.82
N GLU A 242 -3.20 1.32 -26.15
CA GLU A 242 -1.81 0.94 -26.38
C GLU A 242 -1.01 0.98 -25.07
N ALA A 243 -0.10 0.02 -24.90
CA ALA A 243 0.85 -0.03 -23.80
C ALA A 243 2.30 -0.11 -24.30
N ARG A 244 3.22 0.60 -23.65
CA ARG A 244 4.66 0.60 -23.96
C ARG A 244 5.52 0.62 -22.70
N VAL A 245 6.79 0.28 -22.84
CA VAL A 245 7.79 0.45 -21.78
C VAL A 245 8.41 1.84 -21.90
N CYS A 246 8.55 2.55 -20.76
CA CYS A 246 9.20 3.85 -20.69
C CYS A 246 10.67 3.74 -21.14
N GLN A 247 11.12 4.70 -21.93
CA GLN A 247 12.53 4.79 -22.35
C GLN A 247 13.40 5.66 -21.43
N GLY A 248 12.79 6.49 -20.58
CA GLY A 248 13.51 7.35 -19.66
C GLY A 248 13.89 6.68 -18.33
N SER A 249 14.41 7.49 -17.41
CA SER A 249 14.79 7.06 -16.06
C SER A 249 14.45 8.13 -15.02
N GLY A 250 14.50 7.76 -13.74
CA GLY A 250 14.12 8.61 -12.62
C GLY A 250 12.60 8.75 -12.46
N MET A 251 12.20 9.79 -11.73
CA MET A 251 10.80 10.05 -11.35
C MET A 251 9.91 10.46 -12.55
N LEU A 252 10.52 10.93 -13.63
CA LEU A 252 9.89 11.38 -14.88
C LEU A 252 10.35 10.53 -16.07
N ASP A 253 10.46 9.21 -15.88
CA ASP A 253 10.89 8.27 -16.93
C ASP A 253 10.00 8.25 -18.18
N PHE A 254 8.76 8.72 -18.05
CA PHE A 254 7.79 8.88 -19.12
C PHE A 254 7.90 10.23 -19.87
N GLU A 255 8.84 11.12 -19.54
CA GLU A 255 8.89 12.45 -20.14
C GLU A 255 9.08 12.40 -21.67
N ALA A 256 9.98 11.53 -22.15
CA ALA A 256 10.16 11.29 -23.57
C ALA A 256 8.87 10.77 -24.24
N ASP A 257 8.07 9.97 -23.52
CA ASP A 257 6.79 9.47 -24.03
C ASP A 257 5.77 10.60 -24.22
N LEU A 258 5.82 11.66 -23.41
CA LEU A 258 4.96 12.84 -23.62
C LEU A 258 5.26 13.53 -24.94
N ASP A 259 6.53 13.58 -25.33
CA ASP A 259 6.96 14.21 -26.58
C ASP A 259 6.64 13.34 -27.81
N ILE A 260 6.64 12.02 -27.63
CA ILE A 260 6.29 11.03 -28.68
C ILE A 260 4.75 10.94 -28.86
N ILE A 261 4.01 10.71 -27.77
CA ILE A 261 2.56 10.47 -27.77
C ILE A 261 1.77 11.78 -27.96
N ARG A 262 2.32 12.89 -27.44
CA ARG A 262 1.70 14.21 -27.41
C ARG A 262 0.25 14.17 -26.90
N PRO A 263 0.00 13.58 -25.72
CA PRO A 263 -1.36 13.32 -25.27
C PRO A 263 -2.15 14.61 -25.03
N ASP A 264 -3.47 14.55 -25.20
CA ASP A 264 -4.34 15.69 -24.88
C ASP A 264 -4.54 15.81 -23.37
N CYS A 265 -4.45 14.67 -22.66
CA CYS A 265 -4.65 14.58 -21.23
C CYS A 265 -3.64 13.63 -20.57
N PHE A 266 -3.04 14.05 -19.47
CA PHE A 266 -2.35 13.19 -18.52
C PHE A 266 -3.28 12.93 -17.34
N PHE A 267 -3.58 11.66 -17.09
CA PHE A 267 -4.47 11.24 -16.01
C PHE A 267 -3.67 10.57 -14.88
N VAL A 268 -3.90 10.99 -13.63
CA VAL A 268 -3.24 10.42 -12.44
C VAL A 268 -4.27 10.15 -11.35
N ASN A 269 -3.95 9.23 -10.44
CA ASN A 269 -4.64 9.13 -9.16
C ASN A 269 -4.08 10.14 -8.14
N GLU A 270 -4.82 10.41 -7.06
CA GLU A 270 -4.36 11.26 -5.94
C GLU A 270 -2.95 10.89 -5.45
N ASP A 271 -2.67 9.59 -5.28
CA ASP A 271 -1.37 9.11 -4.78
C ASP A 271 -0.20 9.39 -5.75
N GLY A 272 -0.51 9.46 -7.05
CA GLY A 272 0.43 9.67 -8.15
C GLY A 272 0.62 11.13 -8.56
N HIS A 273 -0.17 12.06 -8.00
CA HIS A 273 -0.08 13.48 -8.26
C HIS A 273 1.20 14.08 -7.67
N ARG A 274 1.91 14.89 -8.45
CA ARG A 274 3.10 15.65 -8.04
C ARG A 274 3.19 16.94 -8.87
N ASP A 275 3.59 18.04 -8.24
CA ASP A 275 3.79 19.34 -8.89
C ASP A 275 4.75 19.28 -10.08
N THR A 276 5.77 18.42 -10.00
CA THR A 276 6.75 18.21 -11.08
C THR A 276 6.11 17.60 -12.32
N LYS A 277 5.17 16.65 -12.16
CA LYS A 277 4.43 16.05 -13.28
C LYS A 277 3.46 17.05 -13.90
N GLU A 278 2.73 17.78 -13.06
CA GLU A 278 1.79 18.80 -13.51
C GLU A 278 2.52 19.91 -14.27
N SER A 279 3.66 20.38 -13.75
CA SER A 279 4.49 21.39 -14.41
C SER A 279 5.01 20.90 -15.77
N ALA A 280 5.48 19.65 -15.87
CA ALA A 280 5.94 19.06 -17.12
C ALA A 280 4.81 18.94 -18.18
N CYS A 281 3.58 18.66 -17.74
CA CYS A 281 2.40 18.62 -18.61
C CYS A 281 1.97 20.03 -19.06
N LYS A 282 1.95 20.98 -18.12
CA LYS A 282 1.60 22.39 -18.37
C LYS A 282 2.56 23.03 -19.38
N ALA A 283 3.85 22.75 -19.28
CA ALA A 283 4.86 23.22 -20.23
C ALA A 283 4.61 22.71 -21.67
N ARG A 284 3.90 21.60 -21.83
CA ARG A 284 3.57 20.95 -23.11
C ARG A 284 2.12 21.20 -23.56
N GLY A 285 1.35 22.00 -22.81
CA GLY A 285 -0.07 22.24 -23.10
C GLY A 285 -0.97 21.03 -22.88
N ILE A 286 -0.52 20.04 -22.10
CA ILE A 286 -1.25 18.80 -21.82
C ILE A 286 -2.18 19.04 -20.64
N LYS A 287 -3.46 18.67 -20.77
CA LYS A 287 -4.42 18.76 -19.65
C LYS A 287 -4.02 17.78 -18.55
N TYR A 288 -3.88 18.23 -17.31
CA TYR A 288 -3.56 17.36 -16.18
C TYR A 288 -4.84 17.09 -15.36
N ILE A 289 -5.21 15.82 -15.19
CA ILE A 289 -6.42 15.41 -14.45
C ILE A 289 -6.03 14.51 -13.29
N VAL A 290 -6.46 14.87 -12.10
CA VAL A 290 -6.35 14.04 -10.89
C VAL A 290 -7.70 13.38 -10.62
N SER A 291 -7.74 12.05 -10.64
CA SER A 291 -8.90 11.25 -10.26
C SER A 291 -9.21 11.44 -8.78
N THR A 292 -10.42 11.92 -8.49
CA THR A 292 -11.02 11.84 -7.15
C THR A 292 -11.70 10.49 -7.04
N ARG A 293 -11.08 9.53 -6.35
CA ARG A 293 -11.46 8.11 -6.33
C ARG A 293 -12.99 7.91 -6.29
N VAL A 294 -13.58 7.35 -7.35
CA VAL A 294 -14.91 6.72 -7.29
C VAL A 294 -14.68 5.21 -7.21
N PRO A 295 -14.84 4.56 -6.04
CA PRO A 295 -14.78 3.11 -5.97
C PRO A 295 -15.82 2.53 -6.93
N SER A 296 -15.39 1.71 -7.88
CA SER A 296 -16.33 0.91 -8.68
C SER A 296 -17.19 0.09 -7.71
N SER A 297 -18.50 0.11 -7.91
CA SER A 297 -19.50 -0.44 -6.98
C SER A 297 -19.10 -1.82 -6.41
N GLY A 298 -18.76 -1.86 -5.12
CA GLY A 298 -18.54 -3.10 -4.36
C GLY A 298 -17.14 -3.72 -4.36
N LEU A 299 -16.10 -3.07 -4.91
CA LEU A 299 -14.72 -3.59 -4.88
C LEU A 299 -13.85 -2.90 -3.81
N PRO A 300 -13.00 -3.65 -3.06
CA PRO A 300 -12.10 -3.06 -2.06
C PRO A 300 -10.97 -2.25 -2.72
N ALA A 301 -10.51 -1.19 -2.05
CA ALA A 301 -9.35 -0.42 -2.50
C ALA A 301 -8.07 -1.25 -2.32
N ARG A 302 -7.29 -1.45 -3.41
CA ARG A 302 -6.06 -2.25 -3.39
C ARG A 302 -4.94 -1.56 -4.20
N SER A 303 -3.72 -1.70 -3.70
CA SER A 303 -2.45 -1.38 -4.38
C SER A 303 -1.64 -2.65 -4.64
N SER A 304 -0.67 -2.63 -5.56
CA SER A 304 0.25 -3.76 -5.76
C SER A 304 1.00 -4.13 -4.49
N THR A 305 1.31 -3.16 -3.62
CA THR A 305 1.97 -3.38 -2.33
C THR A 305 1.05 -4.15 -1.39
N SER A 306 -0.20 -3.70 -1.22
CA SER A 306 -1.20 -4.40 -0.40
C SER A 306 -1.58 -5.76 -0.97
N LEU A 307 -1.47 -5.94 -2.30
CA LEU A 307 -1.68 -7.24 -2.92
C LEU A 307 -0.51 -8.18 -2.59
N LYS A 308 0.74 -7.78 -2.82
CA LYS A 308 1.92 -8.57 -2.42
C LYS A 308 1.87 -8.95 -0.94
N GLU A 309 1.48 -8.02 -0.09
CA GLU A 309 1.24 -8.27 1.34
C GLU A 309 0.13 -9.31 1.52
N SER A 310 -1.09 -9.11 1.00
CA SER A 310 -2.17 -10.11 1.12
C SER A 310 -1.84 -11.50 0.55
N LEU A 311 -0.91 -11.57 -0.42
CA LEU A 311 -0.47 -12.81 -1.04
C LEU A 311 0.62 -13.54 -0.25
N LYS A 312 1.35 -12.85 0.63
CA LYS A 312 2.33 -13.46 1.56
C LYS A 312 1.66 -14.29 2.66
N HIS A 313 0.37 -14.10 2.90
CA HIS A 313 -0.29 -14.50 4.14
C HIS A 313 -1.49 -15.45 3.96
N ALA A 314 -1.68 -16.05 2.79
CA ALA A 314 -2.85 -16.88 2.52
C ALA A 314 -2.77 -18.31 3.07
N HIS A 315 -1.79 -18.65 3.92
CA HIS A 315 -1.58 -20.01 4.44
C HIS A 315 -1.58 -20.11 5.97
N THR A 316 -2.15 -19.14 6.69
CA THR A 316 -2.34 -19.27 8.15
C THR A 316 -3.73 -18.77 8.54
N GLU A 317 -4.50 -19.63 9.19
CA GLU A 317 -5.93 -19.42 9.53
C GLU A 317 -6.21 -18.31 10.55
N ASP A 318 -5.21 -17.56 11.02
CA ASP A 318 -5.42 -16.48 11.99
C ASP A 318 -5.33 -15.09 11.33
N LYS A 319 -6.46 -14.68 10.74
CA LYS A 319 -6.70 -13.29 10.29
C LYS A 319 -6.63 -12.34 11.49
N ILE A 320 -5.53 -11.61 11.66
CA ILE A 320 -5.40 -10.26 12.28
C ILE A 320 -3.97 -9.69 12.15
N GLU A 321 -2.96 -10.45 11.68
CA GLU A 321 -1.56 -10.02 11.78
C GLU A 321 -1.04 -9.09 10.66
N ASP A 322 -1.74 -8.88 9.54
CA ASP A 322 -1.10 -8.23 8.37
C ASP A 322 -1.31 -6.71 8.25
N LEU A 323 -1.89 -6.06 9.26
CA LEU A 323 -1.80 -4.60 9.41
C LEU A 323 -0.43 -4.15 9.97
N TYR A 324 0.47 -5.09 10.24
CA TYR A 324 1.53 -4.98 11.25
C TYR A 324 2.95 -5.12 10.75
N ALA A 325 3.19 -4.94 9.46
CA ALA A 325 4.52 -5.12 8.90
C ALA A 325 5.52 -4.18 9.61
N PHE A 326 5.30 -2.86 9.71
CA PHE A 326 6.20 -2.00 10.49
C PHE A 326 5.40 -1.22 11.53
N PRO A 327 5.80 -1.22 12.81
CA PRO A 327 5.02 -0.63 13.89
C PRO A 327 4.78 0.86 13.70
N TRP A 328 3.80 1.39 14.42
CA TRP A 328 3.50 2.82 14.48
C TRP A 328 3.74 3.34 15.89
N ARG A 329 3.89 4.66 15.99
CA ARG A 329 4.14 5.36 17.25
C ARG A 329 3.08 6.43 17.43
N ILE A 330 2.56 6.57 18.65
CA ILE A 330 1.84 7.77 19.10
C ILE A 330 2.57 8.44 20.27
N CYS A 331 2.47 9.77 20.36
CA CYS A 331 2.95 10.56 21.50
C CYS A 331 1.78 10.94 22.40
N LEU A 332 1.71 10.42 23.62
CA LEU A 332 0.61 10.75 24.54
C LEU A 332 0.88 12.01 25.36
N ALA A 333 2.14 12.34 25.65
CA ALA A 333 2.50 13.55 26.36
C ALA A 333 3.98 13.89 26.18
N GLY A 334 4.35 15.15 26.42
CA GLY A 334 5.75 15.58 26.55
C GLY A 334 6.54 15.76 25.26
N GLY A 335 5.98 15.49 24.08
CA GLY A 335 6.69 15.68 22.81
C GLY A 335 7.31 17.08 22.69
N TRP A 336 8.50 17.18 22.10
CA TRP A 336 9.48 18.28 22.13
C TRP A 336 10.50 18.23 23.27
N LEU A 337 10.25 17.54 24.38
CA LEU A 337 11.30 17.34 25.41
C LEU A 337 12.48 16.50 24.92
N ASP A 338 12.27 15.71 23.86
CA ASP A 338 13.30 14.99 23.10
C ASP A 338 14.28 15.89 22.34
N GLN A 339 14.00 17.19 22.26
CA GLN A 339 14.91 18.17 21.68
C GLN A 339 15.78 18.81 22.79
N PRO A 340 17.13 18.77 22.67
CA PRO A 340 18.05 19.36 23.64
C PRO A 340 17.69 20.77 24.07
N TRP A 341 17.40 21.65 23.11
CA TRP A 341 17.06 23.04 23.35
C TRP A 341 15.76 23.26 24.12
N VAL A 342 14.98 22.20 24.38
CA VAL A 342 13.82 22.21 25.30
C VAL A 342 14.20 21.60 26.64
N SER A 343 14.72 20.37 26.67
CA SER A 343 14.99 19.66 27.92
C SER A 343 16.19 20.19 28.71
N GLU A 344 17.11 20.93 28.09
CA GLU A 344 18.14 21.70 28.81
C GLU A 344 17.52 22.78 29.70
N VAL A 345 16.38 23.35 29.31
CA VAL A 345 15.68 24.40 30.07
C VAL A 345 14.91 23.81 31.25
N CYS A 346 14.22 22.70 31.04
CA CYS A 346 13.64 21.89 32.11
C CYS A 346 13.60 20.42 31.66
N PRO A 347 14.27 19.50 32.37
CA PRO A 347 14.17 18.08 32.11
C PRO A 347 12.75 17.56 32.25
N GLY A 348 12.42 16.47 31.56
CA GLY A 348 11.10 15.88 31.62
C GLY A 348 10.93 14.63 30.78
N ASN A 349 9.73 14.06 30.84
CA ASN A 349 9.41 12.82 30.15
C ASN A 349 8.73 13.05 28.79
N VAL A 350 9.00 12.16 27.85
CA VAL A 350 8.16 11.94 26.67
C VAL A 350 7.49 10.59 26.82
N ILE A 351 6.16 10.55 26.67
CA ILE A 351 5.38 9.30 26.75
C ILE A 351 4.99 8.88 25.34
N VAL A 352 5.58 7.77 24.87
CA VAL A 352 5.29 7.20 23.55
C VAL A 352 4.72 5.80 23.66
N VAL A 353 3.87 5.42 22.72
CA VAL A 353 3.24 4.10 22.69
C VAL A 353 3.50 3.45 21.34
N ASN A 354 3.92 2.19 21.38
CA ASN A 354 4.05 1.37 20.19
C ASN A 354 2.69 0.77 19.85
N VAL A 355 2.15 1.19 18.73
CA VAL A 355 0.77 0.89 18.37
C VAL A 355 0.72 0.27 17.00
N LEU A 356 -0.34 -0.48 16.78
CA LEU A 356 -0.66 -0.96 15.48
C LEU A 356 -2.08 -0.54 15.06
N PRO A 357 -2.24 -0.10 13.80
CA PRO A 357 -3.54 0.32 13.30
C PRO A 357 -4.50 -0.85 13.17
N HIS A 358 -5.78 -0.59 13.42
CA HIS A 358 -6.87 -1.42 12.89
C HIS A 358 -7.25 -1.04 11.43
N GLU A 359 -6.87 0.17 10.98
CA GLU A 359 -7.10 0.67 9.62
C GLU A 359 -5.86 1.43 9.11
N ALA A 360 -5.62 1.46 7.80
CA ALA A 360 -4.46 2.13 7.22
C ALA A 360 -4.37 3.61 7.62
N PHE A 361 -3.34 3.98 8.39
CA PHE A 361 -3.09 5.38 8.76
C PHE A 361 -2.67 6.20 7.53
N LYS A 362 -3.20 7.43 7.40
CA LYS A 362 -2.75 8.40 6.39
C LYS A 362 -1.31 8.85 6.68
N THR A 363 -0.51 9.06 5.63
CA THR A 363 0.86 9.61 5.75
C THR A 363 0.83 11.09 6.18
N ARG A 364 1.87 11.55 6.90
CA ARG A 364 1.98 12.91 7.50
C ARG A 364 1.02 13.22 8.66
N SER A 365 0.77 12.22 9.51
CA SER A 365 -0.20 12.32 10.63
C SER A 365 0.41 12.40 12.04
N GLY A 366 1.70 12.76 12.17
CA GLY A 366 2.37 12.77 13.49
C GLY A 366 2.66 11.39 14.08
N LEU A 367 2.68 10.34 13.26
CA LEU A 367 2.86 8.95 13.69
C LEU A 367 4.26 8.41 13.32
N ALA A 368 5.31 9.21 13.53
CA ALA A 368 6.70 8.86 13.15
C ALA A 368 6.88 8.49 11.66
N THR A 369 6.14 9.14 10.74
CA THR A 369 6.10 8.71 9.33
C THR A 369 7.46 8.77 8.63
N SER A 370 8.29 9.78 8.88
CA SER A 370 9.64 9.88 8.29
C SER A 370 10.58 8.81 8.81
N THR A 371 10.62 8.63 10.13
CA THR A 371 11.41 7.61 10.81
C THR A 371 11.00 6.21 10.37
N ARG A 372 9.69 5.97 10.22
CA ARG A 372 9.14 4.72 9.68
C ARG A 372 9.60 4.47 8.26
N GLN A 373 9.64 5.48 7.38
CA GLN A 373 10.19 5.33 6.01
C GLN A 373 11.68 4.96 6.03
N VAL A 374 12.46 5.52 6.95
CA VAL A 374 13.87 5.13 7.13
C VAL A 374 13.98 3.68 7.60
N GLY A 375 13.19 3.28 8.60
CA GLY A 375 13.15 1.91 9.10
C GLY A 375 12.74 0.91 8.02
N THR A 376 11.70 1.24 7.24
CA THR A 376 11.27 0.43 6.11
C THR A 376 12.34 0.29 5.02
N ARG A 377 13.13 1.34 4.79
CA ARG A 377 14.28 1.28 3.87
C ARG A 377 15.41 0.37 4.40
N LEU A 378 15.63 0.33 5.71
CA LEU A 378 16.69 -0.47 6.33
C LEU A 378 16.33 -1.96 6.45
N TRP A 379 15.09 -2.26 6.83
CA TRP A 379 14.68 -3.60 7.28
C TRP A 379 13.51 -4.18 6.48
N GLY A 380 13.05 -3.49 5.44
CA GLY A 380 11.88 -3.91 4.68
C GLY A 380 10.59 -3.55 5.40
N THR A 381 9.48 -4.13 4.94
CA THR A 381 8.17 -3.81 5.52
C THR A 381 7.96 -4.47 6.85
N ASP A 382 8.65 -5.55 7.20
CA ASP A 382 8.38 -6.41 8.36
C ASP A 382 8.96 -5.84 9.67
N ASP A 383 8.49 -6.34 10.82
CA ASP A 383 8.90 -5.79 12.10
C ASP A 383 10.31 -6.32 12.36
N PRO A 384 11.32 -5.45 12.47
CA PRO A 384 12.70 -5.89 12.68
C PRO A 384 12.88 -6.67 13.99
N LYS A 385 11.90 -6.66 14.90
CA LYS A 385 11.89 -7.50 16.10
C LYS A 385 11.51 -8.96 15.83
N SER A 386 10.80 -9.24 14.74
CA SER A 386 10.29 -10.57 14.39
C SER A 386 11.28 -11.38 13.53
N SER A 387 12.10 -10.69 12.73
CA SER A 387 13.02 -11.31 11.75
C SER A 387 14.44 -10.72 11.78
N GLY A 388 14.80 -10.05 12.88
CA GLY A 388 15.89 -9.07 12.98
C GLY A 388 17.27 -9.42 12.40
N PRO A 389 18.16 -8.41 12.29
CA PRO A 389 19.50 -8.60 11.75
C PRO A 389 20.26 -9.70 12.53
N PRO A 390 21.15 -10.46 11.88
CA PRO A 390 21.87 -11.55 12.53
C PRO A 390 22.65 -11.03 13.76
N GLY A 391 22.28 -11.48 14.98
CA GLY A 391 23.06 -11.19 16.19
C GLY A 391 22.35 -10.88 17.52
N ASN A 392 21.07 -11.21 17.75
CA ASN A 392 20.35 -10.90 19.02
C ASN A 392 20.38 -9.41 19.41
N VAL A 393 20.07 -8.51 18.47
CA VAL A 393 19.98 -7.07 18.72
C VAL A 393 18.69 -6.74 19.50
N SER A 394 18.81 -5.99 20.60
CA SER A 394 17.66 -5.58 21.44
C SER A 394 16.81 -4.48 20.78
N PRO A 395 15.53 -4.31 21.16
CA PRO A 395 14.70 -3.21 20.69
C PRO A 395 15.30 -1.81 20.91
N LEU A 396 16.06 -1.64 22.00
CA LEU A 396 16.74 -0.38 22.31
C LEU A 396 17.89 -0.11 21.33
N GLU A 397 18.68 -1.13 20.99
CA GLU A 397 19.75 -1.03 19.99
C GLU A 397 19.19 -0.80 18.57
N LEU A 398 18.07 -1.44 18.22
CA LEU A 398 17.35 -1.15 16.97
C LEU A 398 16.89 0.31 16.92
N ALA A 399 16.36 0.85 18.02
CA ALA A 399 15.99 2.27 18.09
C ALA A 399 17.21 3.17 17.88
N TYR A 400 18.36 2.80 18.45
CA TYR A 400 19.60 3.56 18.32
C TYR A 400 20.11 3.57 16.87
N PHE A 401 20.11 2.42 16.19
CA PHE A 401 20.46 2.33 14.78
C PHE A 401 19.51 3.11 13.88
N LEU A 402 18.20 3.02 14.14
CA LEU A 402 17.19 3.77 13.38
C LEU A 402 17.37 5.27 13.53
N PHE A 403 17.60 5.73 14.76
CA PHE A 403 17.85 7.13 15.06
C PHE A 403 19.10 7.66 14.34
N GLY A 404 20.20 6.91 14.38
CA GLY A 404 21.42 7.28 13.67
C GLY A 404 21.25 7.30 12.14
N ALA A 405 20.46 6.38 11.60
CA ALA A 405 20.20 6.30 10.16
C ALA A 405 19.26 7.40 9.65
N GLU A 406 18.34 7.90 10.47
CA GLU A 406 17.52 9.07 10.16
C GLU A 406 18.32 10.37 10.26
N ASN A 407 19.35 10.41 11.10
CA ASN A 407 20.14 11.60 11.41
C ASN A 407 21.63 11.40 11.04
N PRO A 408 21.97 11.29 9.73
CA PRO A 408 23.36 11.12 9.31
C PRO A 408 24.22 12.34 9.66
N PRO A 409 25.56 12.19 9.78
CA PRO A 409 26.47 13.29 10.06
C PRO A 409 26.27 14.48 9.11
N GLY A 410 26.17 15.70 9.67
CA GLY A 410 25.94 16.93 8.91
C GLY A 410 24.46 17.31 8.73
N SER A 411 23.52 16.55 9.30
CA SER A 411 22.10 16.90 9.31
C SER A 411 21.84 18.26 9.97
N LYS A 412 21.11 19.14 9.28
CA LYS A 412 20.76 20.49 9.77
C LYS A 412 19.61 20.50 10.77
N TYR A 413 18.76 19.47 10.69
CA TYR A 413 17.65 19.23 11.58
C TYR A 413 17.77 17.79 12.08
N ILE A 414 17.70 17.61 13.40
CA ILE A 414 17.80 16.31 14.04
C ILE A 414 16.39 15.91 14.49
N ALA A 415 15.88 14.82 13.94
CA ALA A 415 14.61 14.23 14.36
C ALA A 415 14.68 13.81 15.83
N GLY A 416 13.54 13.67 16.49
CA GLY A 416 13.48 13.23 17.88
C GLY A 416 13.76 11.75 18.04
N SER A 417 14.62 11.33 18.98
CA SER A 417 14.81 9.89 19.27
C SER A 417 13.53 9.20 19.74
N GLN A 418 12.57 9.97 20.28
CA GLN A 418 11.24 9.47 20.66
C GLN A 418 10.51 8.74 19.52
N ASP A 419 10.76 9.11 18.26
CA ASP A 419 10.16 8.44 17.11
C ASP A 419 10.74 7.04 16.94
N ALA A 420 12.07 6.93 16.91
CA ALA A 420 12.76 5.64 16.79
C ALA A 420 12.47 4.73 17.99
N LEU A 421 12.52 5.29 19.21
CA LEU A 421 12.21 4.57 20.45
C LEU A 421 10.76 4.11 20.49
N GLY A 422 9.80 4.97 20.13
CA GLY A 422 8.40 4.59 20.15
C GLY A 422 7.97 3.67 19.01
N LEU A 423 8.77 3.53 17.95
CA LEU A 423 8.61 2.50 16.91
C LEU A 423 9.18 1.14 17.35
N MET A 424 10.27 1.13 18.10
CA MET A 424 10.98 -0.11 18.41
C MET A 424 10.61 -0.70 19.77
N LEU A 425 10.50 0.12 20.82
CA LEU A 425 10.21 -0.37 22.17
C LEU A 425 8.74 -0.81 22.28
N PRO A 426 8.45 -1.97 22.89
CA PRO A 426 7.09 -2.45 23.08
C PRO A 426 6.34 -1.61 24.11
N GLY A 427 5.01 -1.71 24.12
CA GLY A 427 4.14 -1.17 25.15
C GLY A 427 4.08 0.35 25.20
N VAL A 428 3.93 0.86 26.43
CA VAL A 428 3.96 2.29 26.76
C VAL A 428 5.35 2.62 27.32
N ASN A 429 6.00 3.64 26.78
CA ASN A 429 7.39 3.98 27.11
C ASN A 429 7.49 5.40 27.65
N GLN A 430 8.11 5.55 28.81
CA GLN A 430 8.52 6.81 29.41
C GLN A 430 10.00 7.05 29.11
N LEU A 431 10.29 8.16 28.42
CA LEU A 431 11.62 8.54 27.97
C LEU A 431 12.01 9.85 28.66
N TYR A 432 12.97 9.81 29.58
CA TYR A 432 13.40 10.98 30.34
C TYR A 432 14.57 11.68 29.64
N TYR A 433 14.41 12.97 29.32
CA TYR A 433 15.42 13.79 28.66
C TYR A 433 15.87 14.94 29.55
N GLU A 434 17.16 15.23 29.52
CA GLU A 434 17.81 16.27 30.31
C GLU A 434 18.87 17.04 29.50
N GLY A 435 18.56 17.32 28.23
CA GLY A 435 19.38 18.16 27.36
C GLY A 435 20.15 17.43 26.26
N ASP A 436 20.00 16.11 26.15
CA ASP A 436 20.56 15.33 25.04
C ASP A 436 19.47 14.84 24.07
N TYR A 437 19.89 14.50 22.85
CA TYR A 437 18.99 13.92 21.86
C TYR A 437 18.58 12.48 22.19
N TRP A 438 19.28 11.80 23.09
CA TRP A 438 18.96 10.45 23.55
C TRP A 438 18.56 10.51 25.02
N PRO A 439 17.49 9.82 25.46
CA PRO A 439 17.05 9.90 26.85
C PRO A 439 18.07 9.26 27.79
N SER A 440 18.26 9.87 28.96
CA SER A 440 19.13 9.31 30.01
C SER A 440 18.48 8.14 30.75
N GLN A 441 17.15 8.06 30.74
CA GLN A 441 16.39 6.94 31.28
C GLN A 441 15.22 6.55 30.37
N VAL A 442 15.06 5.24 30.19
CA VAL A 442 13.94 4.62 29.47
C VAL A 442 13.23 3.66 30.42
N THR A 443 11.92 3.83 30.58
CA THR A 443 11.07 2.93 31.39
C THR A 443 9.91 2.42 30.54
N THR A 444 9.77 1.10 30.41
CA THR A 444 8.72 0.46 29.60
C THR A 444 7.65 -0.18 30.50
N CYS A 445 6.38 0.03 30.15
CA CYS A 445 5.22 -0.61 30.76
C CYS A 445 4.55 -1.55 29.76
N GLU A 446 4.62 -2.85 30.05
CA GLU A 446 3.95 -3.93 29.30
C GLU A 446 2.84 -4.61 30.11
N SER A 447 2.38 -3.97 31.19
CA SER A 447 1.28 -4.49 32.00
C SER A 447 0.03 -4.65 31.13
N MET A 448 -0.40 -5.90 30.92
CA MET A 448 -1.60 -6.19 30.13
C MET A 448 -2.85 -5.50 30.67
N GLU A 449 -2.95 -5.32 31.98
CA GLU A 449 -4.06 -4.58 32.60
C GLU A 449 -4.06 -3.10 32.17
N SER A 450 -2.90 -2.46 32.22
CA SER A 450 -2.74 -1.04 31.82
C SER A 450 -2.88 -0.87 30.31
N ILE A 451 -2.36 -1.81 29.52
CA ILE A 451 -2.48 -1.81 28.07
C ILE A 451 -3.93 -1.98 27.64
N LYS A 452 -4.64 -3.00 28.13
CA LYS A 452 -6.06 -3.23 27.77
C LYS A 452 -6.96 -2.09 28.22
N TRP A 453 -6.66 -1.50 29.37
CA TRP A 453 -7.33 -0.30 29.81
C TRP A 453 -7.09 0.87 28.85
N LEU A 454 -5.83 1.13 28.46
CA LEU A 454 -5.48 2.23 27.56
C LEU A 454 -6.10 2.03 26.17
N GLU A 455 -6.05 0.82 25.61
CA GLU A 455 -6.75 0.45 24.36
C GLU A 455 -8.25 0.76 24.40
N LYS A 456 -8.87 0.63 25.59
CA LYS A 456 -10.31 0.88 25.80
C LYS A 456 -10.65 2.36 25.86
N VAL A 457 -9.82 3.18 26.49
CA VAL A 457 -10.15 4.60 26.74
C VAL A 457 -9.58 5.57 25.70
N LEU A 458 -8.60 5.13 24.90
CA LEU A 458 -7.96 5.94 23.87
C LEU A 458 -8.64 5.77 22.50
N TRP A 459 -9.12 6.88 21.95
CA TRP A 459 -9.75 6.96 20.65
C TRP A 459 -8.94 7.86 19.70
N LEU A 460 -8.79 7.44 18.45
CA LEU A 460 -8.20 8.23 17.38
C LEU A 460 -9.29 8.72 16.43
N VAL A 461 -9.41 10.03 16.29
CA VAL A 461 -10.32 10.67 15.31
C VAL A 461 -9.50 11.18 14.13
N PRO A 462 -9.76 10.73 12.89
CA PRO A 462 -9.07 11.23 11.71
C PRO A 462 -9.33 12.72 11.47
N LEU A 463 -8.27 13.47 11.17
CA LEU A 463 -8.35 14.87 10.78
C LEU A 463 -7.84 15.07 9.34
N SER A 464 -8.13 16.23 8.76
CA SER A 464 -7.48 16.64 7.51
C SER A 464 -5.97 16.87 7.72
N SER A 465 -5.20 16.77 6.63
CA SER A 465 -3.76 17.03 6.65
C SER A 465 -3.43 18.47 7.05
N ARG A 466 -2.18 18.69 7.47
CA ARG A 466 -1.63 20.01 7.80
C ARG A 466 -1.84 21.00 6.64
N PRO A 467 -2.18 22.27 6.90
CA PRO A 467 -2.24 23.30 5.87
C PRO A 467 -0.84 23.62 5.30
N ASP A 468 -0.80 24.14 4.08
CA ASP A 468 0.46 24.52 3.41
C ASP A 468 1.16 25.68 4.12
N GLY A 469 2.50 25.67 4.12
CA GLY A 469 3.33 26.70 4.79
C GLY A 469 3.40 26.57 6.32
N TYR A 470 2.97 25.44 6.87
CA TYR A 470 3.02 25.13 8.29
C TYR A 470 4.47 24.94 8.80
N ASP A 471 4.91 25.84 9.67
CA ASP A 471 6.21 25.75 10.37
C ASP A 471 6.02 26.00 11.87
N PRO A 472 6.06 24.95 12.71
CA PRO A 472 5.90 25.09 14.16
C PRO A 472 7.09 25.78 14.83
N LEU A 473 8.26 25.83 14.17
CA LEU A 473 9.50 26.40 14.72
C LEU A 473 9.67 27.88 14.37
N LYS A 474 8.71 28.47 13.65
CA LYS A 474 8.71 29.87 13.24
C LYS A 474 8.89 30.82 14.42
N GLU A 475 8.33 30.48 15.58
CA GLU A 475 8.42 31.27 16.81
C GLU A 475 8.58 30.32 18.01
N LYS A 476 9.51 30.67 18.90
CA LYS A 476 9.90 29.84 20.04
C LYS A 476 9.90 30.66 21.31
N HIS A 477 9.13 30.21 22.30
CA HIS A 477 9.01 30.80 23.63
C HIS A 477 9.49 29.81 24.68
N ILE A 478 10.79 29.49 24.62
CA ILE A 478 11.40 28.49 25.49
C ILE A 478 11.75 29.16 26.83
N THR A 479 10.80 29.12 27.77
CA THR A 479 11.03 29.59 29.14
C THR A 479 10.92 28.43 30.14
N PRO A 480 11.62 28.49 31.29
CA PRO A 480 11.50 27.48 32.34
C PRO A 480 10.05 27.20 32.74
N GLU A 481 9.21 28.23 32.81
CA GLU A 481 7.81 28.10 33.19
C GLU A 481 7.02 27.30 32.13
N ASN A 482 7.18 27.63 30.85
CA ASN A 482 6.47 26.97 29.76
C ASN A 482 6.92 25.52 29.58
N VAL A 483 8.23 25.26 29.63
CA VAL A 483 8.76 23.89 29.51
C VAL A 483 8.38 23.06 30.73
N LYS A 484 8.35 23.65 31.93
CA LYS A 484 7.89 22.97 33.14
C LYS A 484 6.44 22.50 33.03
N LEU A 485 5.55 23.28 32.40
CA LEU A 485 4.16 22.84 32.16
C LEU A 485 4.11 21.58 31.29
N LEU A 486 4.98 21.48 30.28
CA LEU A 486 5.08 20.30 29.41
C LEU A 486 5.61 19.08 30.17
N ALA A 487 6.67 19.27 30.99
CA ALA A 487 7.23 18.23 31.84
C ALA A 487 6.20 17.72 32.88
N ASP A 488 5.52 18.63 33.59
CA ASP A 488 4.50 18.28 34.58
C ASP A 488 3.31 17.53 33.94
N ALA A 489 2.93 17.89 32.70
CA ALA A 489 1.90 17.17 31.96
C ALA A 489 2.32 15.74 31.60
N SER A 490 3.58 15.53 31.22
CA SER A 490 4.12 14.19 30.93
C SER A 490 4.17 13.28 32.16
N ASP A 491 4.54 13.81 33.32
CA ASP A 491 4.53 13.09 34.60
C ASP A 491 3.11 12.72 35.02
N MET A 492 2.16 13.62 34.79
CA MET A 492 0.74 13.38 35.04
C MET A 492 0.22 12.25 34.14
N ALA A 493 0.56 12.25 32.85
CA ALA A 493 0.16 11.20 31.92
C ALA A 493 0.69 9.82 32.33
N TRP A 494 1.97 9.73 32.71
CA TRP A 494 2.56 8.47 33.14
C TRP A 494 1.92 7.90 34.41
N LYS A 495 1.69 8.76 35.43
CA LYS A 495 0.98 8.38 36.65
C LYS A 495 -0.46 7.95 36.36
N ALA A 496 -1.16 8.66 35.48
CA ALA A 496 -2.51 8.34 35.09
C ALA A 496 -2.60 6.97 34.38
N ILE A 497 -1.66 6.65 33.50
CA ILE A 497 -1.59 5.33 32.84
C ILE A 497 -1.32 4.22 33.86
N SER A 498 -0.38 4.45 34.77
CA SER A 498 -0.02 3.48 35.82
C SER A 498 -1.18 3.18 36.77
N ASN A 499 -2.00 4.21 37.07
CA ASN A 499 -3.16 4.11 37.94
C ASN A 499 -4.47 3.80 37.20
N ARG A 500 -4.44 3.72 35.86
CA ARG A 500 -5.61 3.52 35.00
C ARG A 500 -6.71 4.57 35.23
N ASP A 501 -6.30 5.83 35.35
CA ASP A 501 -7.15 6.99 35.61
C ASP A 501 -7.41 7.79 34.32
N ALA A 502 -8.59 7.60 33.72
CA ALA A 502 -8.93 8.19 32.42
C ALA A 502 -9.15 9.71 32.50
N PRO A 503 -9.87 10.26 33.51
CA PRO A 503 -9.93 11.70 33.75
C PRO A 503 -8.57 12.37 33.85
N SER A 504 -7.64 11.81 34.63
CA SER A 504 -6.30 12.38 34.79
C SER A 504 -5.49 12.28 33.49
N LEU A 505 -5.61 11.18 32.74
CA LEU A 505 -4.92 11.03 31.45
C LEU A 505 -5.44 12.05 30.43
N GLY A 506 -6.75 12.20 30.30
CA GLY A 506 -7.35 13.20 29.41
C GLY A 506 -6.88 14.62 29.74
N LYS A 507 -6.86 14.98 31.03
CA LYS A 507 -6.34 16.27 31.49
C LYS A 507 -4.85 16.46 31.17
N ALA A 508 -4.04 15.41 31.27
CA ALA A 508 -2.62 15.45 30.92
C ALA A 508 -2.38 15.69 29.41
N LEU A 509 -3.20 15.06 28.56
CA LEU A 509 -3.17 15.27 27.10
C LEU A 509 -3.51 16.72 26.74
N THR A 510 -4.60 17.25 27.30
CA THR A 510 -4.99 18.66 27.05
C THR A 510 -3.92 19.63 27.54
N LYS A 511 -3.33 19.39 28.73
CA LYS A 511 -2.22 20.21 29.26
C LYS A 511 -0.97 20.16 28.38
N THR A 512 -0.68 19.00 27.77
CA THR A 512 0.43 18.89 26.80
C THR A 512 0.18 19.81 25.61
N MET A 513 -1.04 19.81 25.07
CA MET A 513 -1.41 20.68 23.95
C MET A 513 -1.33 22.17 24.31
N GLU A 514 -1.80 22.54 25.51
CA GLU A 514 -1.70 23.92 26.02
C GLU A 514 -0.23 24.36 26.20
N ALA A 515 0.61 23.47 26.74
CA ALA A 515 2.04 23.73 26.89
C ALA A 515 2.73 23.90 25.52
N TRP A 516 2.37 23.09 24.51
CA TRP A 516 2.86 23.28 23.15
C TRP A 516 2.52 24.66 22.59
N ALA A 517 1.30 25.15 22.79
CA ALA A 517 0.92 26.50 22.35
C ALA A 517 1.72 27.59 23.07
N GLY A 518 2.12 27.36 24.32
CA GLY A 518 2.98 28.26 25.08
C GLY A 518 4.43 28.27 24.60
N ILE A 519 4.99 27.12 24.24
CA ILE A 519 6.40 26.96 23.80
C ILE A 519 6.58 27.29 22.31
N LEU A 520 5.65 26.83 21.47
CA LEU A 520 5.66 26.94 20.01
C LEU A 520 4.26 27.35 19.52
N PRO A 521 3.95 28.65 19.45
CA PRO A 521 2.60 29.16 19.17
C PRO A 521 1.98 28.69 17.85
N TYR A 522 2.80 28.29 16.87
CA TYR A 522 2.36 27.80 15.56
C TYR A 522 2.24 26.27 15.48
N THR A 523 2.32 25.54 16.60
CA THR A 523 2.18 24.08 16.61
C THR A 523 0.77 23.56 16.35
N VAL A 524 -0.24 24.42 16.46
CA VAL A 524 -1.64 24.04 16.33
C VAL A 524 -2.35 25.16 15.55
N PRO A 525 -2.79 24.93 14.29
CA PRO A 525 -3.38 25.98 13.45
C PRO A 525 -4.69 26.52 14.05
N GLN A 526 -4.69 27.79 14.45
CA GLN A 526 -5.91 28.51 14.83
C GLN A 526 -6.50 29.26 13.62
N PRO A 527 -7.83 29.32 13.45
CA PRO A 527 -8.90 28.85 14.35
C PRO A 527 -9.29 27.36 14.19
N GLN A 528 -8.59 26.62 13.32
CA GLN A 528 -9.01 25.31 12.85
C GLN A 528 -8.99 24.25 13.97
N SER A 529 -8.02 24.32 14.88
CA SER A 529 -7.94 23.43 16.03
C SER A 529 -9.09 23.58 17.00
N ASP A 530 -9.57 24.80 17.22
CA ASP A 530 -10.72 25.04 18.09
C ASP A 530 -11.97 24.37 17.53
N GLN A 531 -12.13 24.37 16.20
CA GLN A 531 -13.22 23.69 15.50
C GLN A 531 -13.10 22.17 15.62
N TRP A 532 -11.90 21.60 15.45
CA TRP A 532 -11.67 20.17 15.59
C TRP A 532 -11.89 19.67 17.03
N CYS A 533 -11.53 20.48 18.03
CA CYS A 533 -11.65 20.10 19.43
C CYS A 533 -13.05 20.38 20.02
N ALA A 534 -13.83 21.28 19.43
CA ALA A 534 -15.14 21.70 19.96
C ALA A 534 -16.10 20.55 20.29
N PRO A 535 -16.25 19.49 19.46
CA PRO A 535 -17.15 18.37 19.76
C PRO A 535 -16.77 17.57 21.02
N TYR A 536 -15.49 17.62 21.42
CA TYR A 536 -14.93 16.76 22.45
C TYR A 536 -14.75 17.47 23.80
N LYS A 537 -14.91 18.80 23.85
CA LYS A 537 -14.75 19.59 25.09
C LYS A 537 -15.69 19.19 26.23
N SER A 538 -16.92 18.79 25.93
CA SER A 538 -17.91 18.39 26.94
C SER A 538 -18.10 16.87 27.07
N ASN A 539 -17.64 16.10 26.08
CA ASN A 539 -17.97 14.68 25.92
C ASN A 539 -16.75 13.76 26.01
N SER A 540 -15.60 14.28 26.48
CA SER A 540 -14.39 13.51 26.70
C SER A 540 -13.67 13.98 27.98
N HIS A 541 -12.71 13.19 28.45
CA HIS A 541 -11.83 13.56 29.57
C HIS A 541 -10.72 14.54 29.13
N GLY A 542 -10.43 14.61 27.84
CA GLY A 542 -9.44 15.48 27.24
C GLY A 542 -8.86 14.89 25.96
N TYR A 543 -7.99 15.66 25.30
CA TYR A 543 -7.54 15.35 23.95
C TYR A 543 -6.19 15.97 23.61
N LEU A 544 -5.51 15.41 22.62
CA LEU A 544 -4.21 15.86 22.10
C LEU A 544 -4.08 15.52 20.62
N PHE A 545 -3.46 16.37 19.81
CA PHE A 545 -3.14 16.02 18.43
C PHE A 545 -1.98 15.03 18.36
N SER A 546 -2.07 14.02 17.50
CA SER A 546 -1.01 12.99 17.32
C SER A 546 0.34 13.58 16.91
N GLY A 547 0.36 14.79 16.36
CA GLY A 547 1.53 15.64 16.26
C GLY A 547 1.13 17.10 16.06
N CYS A 548 2.10 18.00 16.08
CA CYS A 548 1.85 19.43 15.89
C CYS A 548 1.22 19.68 14.51
N GLY A 549 -0.08 19.95 14.46
CA GLY A 549 -0.77 20.53 13.30
C GLY A 549 -1.66 19.62 12.44
N GLY A 550 -1.90 18.36 12.81
CA GLY A 550 -2.89 17.53 12.12
C GLY A 550 -2.57 16.02 12.09
N GLY A 551 -3.43 15.25 11.44
CA GLY A 551 -3.35 13.78 11.38
C GLY A 551 -4.49 13.10 12.12
N PHE A 552 -4.35 12.98 13.44
CA PHE A 552 -5.39 12.45 14.33
C PHE A 552 -5.56 13.34 15.56
N LEU A 553 -6.78 13.39 16.08
CA LEU A 553 -7.05 13.83 17.44
C LEU A 553 -7.13 12.58 18.32
N MET A 554 -6.23 12.47 19.29
CA MET A 554 -6.30 11.49 20.37
C MET A 554 -7.28 11.99 21.41
N VAL A 555 -8.32 11.23 21.70
CA VAL A 555 -9.40 11.57 22.64
C VAL A 555 -9.48 10.51 23.72
N ILE A 556 -9.50 10.93 24.99
CA ILE A 556 -9.68 10.01 26.13
C ILE A 556 -11.15 10.01 26.53
N SER A 557 -11.79 8.85 26.46
CA SER A 557 -13.22 8.70 26.76
C SER A 557 -13.56 7.29 27.20
N ASP A 558 -14.38 7.17 28.25
CA ASP A 558 -14.98 5.89 28.66
C ASP A 558 -16.12 5.44 27.74
N SER A 559 -16.66 6.35 26.93
CA SER A 559 -17.74 6.12 25.97
C SER A 559 -17.24 6.21 24.53
N PRO A 560 -17.89 5.53 23.56
CA PRO A 560 -17.54 5.63 22.15
C PRO A 560 -17.47 7.06 21.65
N VAL A 561 -16.43 7.37 20.87
CA VAL A 561 -16.20 8.69 20.28
C VAL A 561 -16.66 8.67 18.82
N GLU A 562 -17.52 9.62 18.44
CA GLU A 562 -18.03 9.73 17.07
C GLU A 562 -16.89 9.93 16.06
N ASN A 563 -16.91 9.16 14.98
CA ASN A 563 -15.86 9.11 13.94
C ASN A 563 -14.47 8.70 14.47
N GLY A 564 -14.39 8.17 15.69
CA GLY A 564 -13.16 7.66 16.28
C GLY A 564 -13.05 6.15 16.22
N PHE A 565 -11.82 5.64 16.20
CA PHE A 565 -11.52 4.21 16.33
C PHE A 565 -10.47 3.97 17.41
N GLN A 566 -10.44 2.78 17.97
CA GLN A 566 -9.44 2.35 18.96
C GLN A 566 -8.24 1.71 18.26
N ILE A 567 -7.13 1.53 18.98
CA ILE A 567 -5.89 0.94 18.46
C ILE A 567 -5.44 -0.24 19.32
N LYS A 568 -4.54 -1.05 18.78
CA LYS A 568 -3.82 -2.07 19.56
C LYS A 568 -2.44 -1.59 19.94
N ILE A 569 -2.01 -1.95 21.13
CA ILE A 569 -0.66 -1.67 21.64
C ILE A 569 0.17 -2.94 21.50
N LYS A 570 1.34 -2.81 20.87
CA LYS A 570 2.27 -3.92 20.65
C LYS A 570 3.03 -4.24 21.92
N THR A 571 3.06 -5.50 22.34
CA THR A 571 3.91 -5.99 23.44
C THR A 571 4.97 -6.96 22.94
N THR A 572 5.92 -7.30 23.80
CA THR A 572 6.98 -8.30 23.54
C THR A 572 6.41 -9.69 23.27
N ASN A 573 5.31 -10.06 23.93
CA ASN A 573 4.68 -11.38 23.82
C ASN A 573 3.55 -11.43 22.78
N TRP A 574 3.59 -10.55 21.78
CA TRP A 574 2.57 -10.56 20.73
C TRP A 574 2.93 -11.61 19.67
N PHE A 575 2.43 -12.83 19.89
CA PHE A 575 2.32 -13.94 18.96
C PHE A 575 0.90 -14.50 19.04
#